data_AF-A0A6V7IAV1-F1
#
_entry.id   AF-A0A6V7IAV1-F1
#
_cell.length_a   1.000
_cell.length_b   1.000
_cell.length_c   1.000
_cell.angle_alpha   90.00
_cell.angle_beta   90.00
_cell.angle_gamma   90.00
#
_symmetry.space_group_name_H-M   'P 1'
#
loop_
_entity.id
_entity.type
_entity.pdbx_description
1 polymer ?
#
loop_
_entity_poly.entity_id
_entity_poly.type
_entity_poly.pdbx_seq_one_letter_code
_entity_poly.pdbx_strand_id
1 'polypeptide(L)'
;DMKKGSTGCNSCTHPTCPHGLNSNGLSSCPECEAGILVLDPSAAPKWKLGCNKCDVIIHFFENAHKVSVDSDVCECGAQLITVQYKEDKSKLPNEATEMTGCVFCTPEFAPLVEKHRAVASKPVIIKGRGHAKGRSRGKPRPPKDKMAQLAAYFV
;
A
#
# COMPACT_ATOMS: atom_id res chain seq x y z
N ASP A 1 -6.13 7.54 23.03
CA ASP A 1 -5.21 8.36 22.22
C ASP A 1 -4.72 7.51 21.05
N MET A 2 -5.43 7.55 19.92
CA MET A 2 -4.96 6.91 18.70
C MET A 2 -4.18 7.98 17.94
N LYS A 3 -2.85 7.83 17.88
CA LYS A 3 -1.98 8.69 17.08
C LYS A 3 -2.46 8.65 15.63
N LYS A 4 -3.26 9.64 15.23
CA LYS A 4 -3.66 9.85 13.84
C LYS A 4 -2.41 10.20 13.05
N GLY A 5 -1.94 9.24 12.26
CA GLY A 5 -0.84 9.40 11.32
C GLY A 5 0.43 8.65 11.73
N SER A 6 0.62 7.45 11.18
CA SER A 6 1.90 6.92 10.65
C SER A 6 1.96 5.38 10.62
N THR A 7 1.05 4.68 11.28
CA THR A 7 1.04 3.20 11.34
C THR A 7 -0.12 2.67 10.50
N GLY A 8 0.18 1.99 9.38
CA GLY A 8 -0.82 1.40 8.48
C GLY A 8 -1.58 0.25 9.15
N CYS A 9 -2.73 -0.15 8.59
CA CYS A 9 -3.51 -1.29 9.09
C CYS A 9 -2.69 -2.59 9.17
N ASN A 10 -1.68 -2.73 8.31
CA ASN A 10 -0.69 -3.82 8.31
C ASN A 10 0.07 -4.02 9.64
N SER A 11 0.10 -3.03 10.52
CA SER A 11 0.81 -3.08 11.81
C SER A 11 -0.12 -2.98 13.01
N CYS A 12 -1.44 -2.95 12.80
CA CYS A 12 -2.41 -2.95 13.88
C CYS A 12 -2.50 -4.36 14.51
N THR A 13 -2.17 -4.46 15.80
CA THR A 13 -2.22 -5.70 16.60
C THR A 13 -3.48 -5.82 17.45
N HIS A 14 -4.46 -4.94 17.26
CA HIS A 14 -5.70 -4.98 18.03
C HIS A 14 -6.50 -6.25 17.67
N PRO A 15 -6.87 -7.09 18.65
CA PRO A 15 -7.44 -8.42 18.39
C PRO A 15 -8.78 -8.39 17.66
N THR A 16 -9.53 -7.30 17.77
CA THR A 16 -10.84 -7.12 17.10
C THR A 16 -10.78 -6.28 15.83
N CYS A 17 -9.58 -5.88 15.36
CA CYS A 17 -9.47 -5.08 14.15
C CYS A 17 -9.66 -5.96 12.91
N PRO A 18 -10.70 -5.73 12.08
CA PRO A 18 -10.93 -6.49 10.85
C PRO A 18 -9.88 -6.19 9.77
N HIS A 19 -9.13 -5.11 9.92
CA HIS A 19 -8.06 -4.70 9.01
C HIS A 19 -6.67 -4.99 9.58
N GLY A 20 -6.59 -5.55 10.78
CA GLY A 20 -5.33 -5.73 11.50
C GLY A 20 -4.53 -6.93 11.01
N LEU A 21 -3.32 -7.02 11.54
CA LEU A 21 -2.39 -8.13 11.34
C LEU A 21 -3.03 -9.48 11.68
N ASN A 22 -3.82 -9.54 12.76
CA ASN A 22 -4.36 -10.80 13.27
C ASN A 22 -5.44 -11.41 12.37
N SER A 23 -6.17 -10.58 11.61
CA SER A 23 -7.27 -11.01 10.75
C SER A 23 -6.86 -11.15 9.28
N ASN A 24 -5.87 -10.36 8.83
CA ASN A 24 -5.44 -10.31 7.43
C ASN A 24 -3.99 -10.79 7.21
N GLY A 25 -3.35 -11.33 8.24
CA GLY A 25 -2.00 -11.85 8.18
C GLY A 25 -1.95 -13.15 7.40
N LEU A 26 -1.15 -13.20 6.34
CA LEU A 26 -1.12 -14.33 5.42
C LEU A 26 0.04 -15.28 5.66
N SER A 27 1.26 -14.75 5.71
CA SER A 27 2.48 -15.55 5.78
C SER A 27 3.67 -14.71 6.21
N SER A 28 4.77 -15.37 6.56
CA SER A 28 6.06 -14.71 6.76
C SER A 28 6.54 -14.04 5.47
N CYS A 29 7.14 -12.87 5.60
CA CYS A 29 7.75 -12.19 4.48
C CYS A 29 8.97 -12.98 3.99
N PRO A 30 9.11 -13.26 2.68
CA PRO A 30 10.27 -13.98 2.15
C PRO A 30 11.57 -13.17 2.20
N GLU A 31 11.49 -11.87 2.45
CA GLU A 31 12.63 -10.94 2.38
C GLU A 31 13.14 -10.53 3.78
N CYS A 32 12.34 -10.71 4.83
CA CYS A 32 12.75 -10.40 6.19
C CYS A 32 12.22 -11.42 7.18
N GLU A 33 13.06 -11.77 8.15
CA GLU A 33 12.83 -12.91 9.05
C GLU A 33 11.67 -12.70 10.04
N ALA A 34 11.42 -11.44 10.43
CA ALA A 34 10.37 -11.08 11.40
C ALA A 34 9.16 -10.38 10.76
N GLY A 35 9.09 -10.30 9.43
CA GLY A 35 7.99 -9.64 8.73
C GLY A 35 6.83 -10.58 8.47
N ILE A 36 5.61 -10.04 8.50
CA ILE A 36 4.39 -10.74 8.10
C ILE A 36 3.76 -9.96 6.97
N LEU A 37 3.38 -10.67 5.91
CA LEU A 37 2.60 -10.13 4.80
C LEU A 37 1.14 -10.00 5.22
N VAL A 38 0.60 -8.80 5.14
CA VAL A 38 -0.78 -8.49 5.53
C VAL A 38 -1.55 -8.00 4.32
N LEU A 39 -2.76 -8.55 4.13
CA LEU A 39 -3.69 -8.07 3.12
C LEU A 39 -4.20 -6.67 3.48
N ASP A 40 -4.14 -5.75 2.51
CA ASP A 40 -4.78 -4.44 2.60
C ASP A 40 -6.15 -4.47 1.88
N PRO A 41 -7.27 -4.66 2.61
CA PRO A 41 -8.60 -4.70 2.00
C PRO A 41 -9.07 -3.35 1.47
N SER A 42 -8.40 -2.25 1.84
CA SER A 42 -8.71 -0.90 1.32
C SER A 42 -8.11 -0.67 -0.07
N ALA A 43 -7.29 -1.60 -0.57
CA ALA A 43 -6.62 -1.47 -1.86
C ALA A 43 -7.49 -1.90 -3.06
N ALA A 44 -8.71 -2.40 -2.83
CA ALA A 44 -9.63 -2.78 -3.91
C ALA A 44 -9.81 -1.62 -4.92
N PRO A 45 -9.78 -1.87 -6.25
CA PRO A 45 -9.71 -3.16 -6.94
C PRO A 45 -8.28 -3.67 -7.23
N LYS A 46 -7.24 -2.95 -6.77
CA LYS A 46 -5.82 -3.29 -6.95
C LYS A 46 -5.27 -3.89 -5.65
N TRP A 47 -5.63 -5.14 -5.39
CA TRP A 47 -5.26 -5.83 -4.17
C TRP A 47 -3.74 -5.93 -4.01
N LYS A 48 -3.29 -5.74 -2.77
CA LYS A 48 -1.86 -5.75 -2.41
C LYS A 48 -1.65 -6.33 -1.03
N LEU A 49 -0.52 -7.01 -0.86
CA LEU A 49 0.00 -7.49 0.41
C LEU A 49 1.18 -6.61 0.80
N GLY A 50 1.11 -5.98 1.97
CA GLY A 50 2.21 -5.20 2.52
C GLY A 50 2.89 -5.96 3.65
N CYS A 51 4.21 -6.00 3.66
CA CYS A 51 4.93 -6.42 4.86
C CYS A 51 4.77 -5.37 5.97
N ASN A 52 4.64 -5.82 7.22
CA ASN A 52 4.60 -4.94 8.40
C ASN A 52 5.98 -4.43 8.85
N LYS A 53 7.09 -4.98 8.31
CA LYS A 53 8.47 -4.64 8.71
C LYS A 53 9.36 -4.05 7.62
N CYS A 54 9.14 -4.40 6.36
CA CYS A 54 9.94 -3.90 5.23
C CYS A 54 9.06 -3.38 4.09
N ASP A 55 9.67 -2.75 3.09
CA ASP A 55 8.97 -2.11 1.97
C ASP A 55 8.56 -3.10 0.86
N VAL A 56 8.23 -4.34 1.22
CA VAL A 56 7.77 -5.36 0.26
C VAL A 56 6.27 -5.20 0.04
N ILE A 57 5.86 -5.04 -1.22
CA ILE A 57 4.45 -4.90 -1.62
C ILE A 57 4.14 -5.86 -2.77
N ILE A 58 3.44 -6.94 -2.48
CA ILE A 58 3.06 -7.91 -3.51
C ILE A 58 1.68 -7.52 -4.05
N HIS A 59 1.59 -7.23 -5.34
CA HIS A 59 0.30 -7.05 -6.00
C HIS A 59 -0.24 -8.41 -6.43
N PHE A 60 -1.55 -8.60 -6.31
CA PHE A 60 -2.16 -9.87 -6.62
C PHE A 60 -3.62 -9.70 -6.99
N PHE A 61 -4.18 -10.68 -7.72
CA PHE A 61 -5.59 -10.73 -8.12
C PHE A 61 -6.15 -9.42 -8.69
N GLU A 62 -5.48 -8.87 -9.71
CA GLU A 62 -5.95 -7.65 -10.37
C GLU A 62 -7.36 -7.83 -10.94
N ASN A 63 -8.25 -6.87 -10.67
CA ASN A 63 -9.68 -6.88 -11.03
C ASN A 63 -10.56 -7.86 -10.25
N ALA A 64 -10.05 -8.50 -9.19
CA ALA A 64 -10.90 -9.24 -8.28
C ALA A 64 -11.91 -8.31 -7.60
N HIS A 65 -13.15 -8.77 -7.52
CA HIS A 65 -14.24 -8.04 -6.89
C HIS A 65 -14.08 -8.02 -5.37
N LYS A 66 -13.72 -9.18 -4.80
CA LYS A 66 -13.53 -9.37 -3.37
C LYS A 66 -12.40 -10.35 -3.13
N VAL A 67 -11.57 -10.05 -2.14
CA VAL A 67 -10.52 -10.94 -1.66
C VAL A 67 -10.64 -11.00 -0.14
N SER A 68 -10.68 -12.21 0.41
CA SER A 68 -10.73 -12.45 1.85
C SER A 68 -9.72 -13.51 2.25
N VAL A 69 -9.13 -13.34 3.43
CA VAL A 69 -8.29 -14.35 4.04
C VAL A 69 -9.18 -15.35 4.76
N ASP A 70 -8.90 -16.64 4.57
CA ASP A 70 -9.63 -17.74 5.19
C ASP A 70 -8.96 -18.18 6.49
N SER A 71 -9.70 -18.91 7.33
CA SER A 71 -9.17 -19.53 8.54
C SER A 71 -8.27 -20.74 8.27
N ASP A 72 -8.36 -21.29 7.07
CA ASP A 72 -7.59 -22.46 6.66
C ASP A 72 -6.13 -22.09 6.36
N VAL A 73 -5.22 -22.98 6.76
CA VAL A 73 -3.77 -22.81 6.60
C VAL A 73 -3.23 -23.89 5.68
N CYS A 74 -2.44 -23.48 4.70
CA CYS A 74 -1.73 -24.37 3.79
C CYS A 74 -0.57 -25.09 4.51
N GLU A 75 -0.10 -26.21 3.96
CA GLU A 75 1.03 -26.98 4.49
C GLU A 75 2.33 -26.17 4.59
N CYS A 76 2.48 -25.10 3.79
CA CYS A 76 3.61 -24.17 3.86
C CYS A 76 3.52 -23.15 5.02
N GLY A 77 2.42 -23.15 5.78
CA GLY A 77 2.18 -22.21 6.88
C GLY A 77 1.56 -20.87 6.47
N ALA A 78 1.15 -20.72 5.22
CA ALA A 78 0.43 -19.53 4.74
C ALA A 78 -1.10 -19.73 4.83
N GLN A 79 -1.84 -18.69 5.22
CA GLN A 79 -3.31 -18.72 5.19
C GLN A 79 -3.84 -18.79 3.76
N LEU A 80 -4.95 -19.48 3.57
CA LEU A 80 -5.65 -19.55 2.30
C LEU A 80 -6.36 -18.23 2.01
N ILE A 81 -6.46 -17.89 0.74
CA ILE A 81 -7.19 -16.72 0.26
C ILE A 81 -8.31 -17.20 -0.63
N THR A 82 -9.49 -16.64 -0.38
CA THR A 82 -10.65 -16.77 -1.24
C THR A 82 -10.78 -15.51 -2.08
N VAL A 83 -10.73 -15.67 -3.40
CA VAL A 83 -10.85 -14.60 -4.39
C VAL A 83 -12.14 -14.78 -5.18
N GLN A 84 -12.90 -13.71 -5.32
CA GLN A 84 -14.11 -13.65 -6.13
C GLN A 84 -13.93 -12.62 -7.24
N TYR A 85 -14.10 -13.06 -8.48
CA TYR A 85 -14.13 -12.25 -9.69
C TYR A 85 -15.57 -12.03 -10.16
N LYS A 86 -15.77 -11.00 -11.00
CA LYS A 86 -16.98 -10.89 -11.81
C LYS A 86 -16.83 -11.76 -13.06
N GLU A 87 -17.93 -12.32 -13.56
CA GLU A 87 -17.97 -13.18 -14.75
C GLU A 87 -17.19 -12.57 -15.94
N ASP A 88 -17.36 -11.27 -16.20
CA ASP A 88 -16.69 -10.59 -17.33
C ASP A 88 -15.17 -10.35 -17.16
N LYS A 89 -14.62 -10.56 -15.97
CA LYS A 89 -13.23 -10.18 -15.61
C LYS A 89 -12.46 -11.31 -14.94
N SER A 90 -12.97 -12.53 -14.97
CA SER A 90 -12.27 -13.65 -14.35
C SER A 90 -10.94 -13.91 -15.05
N LYS A 91 -9.87 -13.95 -14.25
CA LYS A 91 -8.55 -14.43 -14.67
C LYS A 91 -8.24 -15.81 -14.11
N LEU A 92 -9.24 -16.48 -13.54
CA LEU A 92 -9.12 -17.82 -12.95
C LEU A 92 -9.18 -18.90 -14.03
N PRO A 93 -8.56 -20.07 -13.80
CA PRO A 93 -8.68 -21.20 -14.71
C PRO A 93 -10.13 -21.67 -14.81
N ASN A 94 -10.49 -22.18 -15.98
CA ASN A 94 -11.84 -22.66 -16.31
C ASN A 94 -12.94 -21.59 -16.18
N GLU A 95 -12.59 -20.30 -16.24
CA GLU A 95 -13.54 -19.18 -16.10
C GLU A 95 -14.31 -19.21 -14.76
N ALA A 96 -13.75 -19.86 -13.74
CA ALA A 96 -14.35 -19.88 -12.41
C ALA A 96 -14.52 -18.45 -11.88
N THR A 97 -15.64 -18.16 -11.21
CA THR A 97 -15.90 -16.86 -10.60
C THR A 97 -15.32 -16.75 -9.20
N GLU A 98 -15.03 -17.88 -8.55
CA GLU A 98 -14.50 -17.96 -7.21
C GLU A 98 -13.44 -19.06 -7.11
N MET A 99 -12.39 -18.80 -6.34
CA MET A 99 -11.35 -19.77 -6.08
C MET A 99 -10.71 -19.53 -4.71
N THR A 100 -10.42 -20.63 -4.02
CA THR A 100 -9.72 -20.61 -2.73
C THR A 100 -8.40 -21.34 -2.86
N GLY A 101 -7.32 -20.75 -2.37
CA GLY A 101 -6.00 -21.38 -2.44
C GLY A 101 -4.91 -20.61 -1.72
N CYS A 102 -3.70 -21.16 -1.75
CA CYS A 102 -2.52 -20.54 -1.19
C CYS A 102 -1.79 -19.71 -2.24
N VAL A 103 -1.42 -18.47 -1.92
CA VAL A 103 -0.66 -17.58 -2.81
C VAL A 103 0.66 -18.17 -3.30
N PHE A 104 1.25 -19.10 -2.55
CA PHE A 104 2.56 -19.69 -2.86
C PHE A 104 2.48 -21.11 -3.42
N CYS A 105 1.57 -21.93 -2.91
CA CYS A 105 1.48 -23.34 -3.28
C CYS A 105 0.50 -23.61 -4.42
N THR A 106 -0.49 -22.73 -4.64
CA THR A 106 -1.48 -22.92 -5.71
C THR A 106 -0.88 -22.43 -7.04
N PRO A 107 -0.62 -23.33 -8.01
CA PRO A 107 0.04 -22.96 -9.27
C PRO A 107 -0.79 -22.01 -10.11
N GLU A 108 -2.12 -22.07 -9.97
CA GLU A 108 -3.07 -21.23 -10.68
C GLU A 108 -3.02 -19.76 -10.24
N PHE A 109 -2.53 -19.49 -9.03
CA PHE A 109 -2.32 -18.15 -8.52
C PHE A 109 -0.96 -17.57 -8.92
N ALA A 110 0.03 -18.40 -9.26
CA ALA A 110 1.36 -17.93 -9.66
C ALA A 110 1.36 -16.88 -10.79
N PRO A 111 0.58 -17.02 -11.90
CA PRO A 111 0.53 -15.99 -12.93
C PRO A 111 -0.25 -14.72 -12.53
N LEU A 112 -1.05 -14.78 -11.45
CA LEU A 112 -1.89 -13.68 -10.95
C LEU A 112 -1.22 -12.87 -9.83
N VAL A 113 -0.04 -13.32 -9.38
CA VAL A 113 0.72 -12.71 -8.29
C VAL A 113 1.93 -12.00 -8.89
N GLU A 114 1.91 -10.67 -8.84
CA GLU A 114 2.99 -9.83 -9.30
C GLU A 114 3.76 -9.26 -8.11
N LYS A 115 4.93 -9.83 -7.85
CA LYS A 115 5.81 -9.37 -6.76
C LYS A 115 6.50 -8.07 -7.16
N HIS A 116 6.08 -6.95 -6.57
CA HIS A 116 6.84 -5.70 -6.63
C HIS A 116 7.63 -5.51 -5.33
N ARG A 117 8.93 -5.30 -5.42
CA ARG A 117 9.62 -4.61 -4.33
C ARG A 117 9.29 -3.13 -4.50
N ALA A 118 8.75 -2.48 -3.47
CA ALA A 118 8.70 -1.03 -3.54
C ALA A 118 10.14 -0.55 -3.63
N VAL A 119 10.52 -0.02 -4.78
CA VAL A 119 11.82 0.63 -4.94
C VAL A 119 11.81 1.74 -3.91
N ALA A 120 12.67 1.64 -2.89
CA ALA A 120 12.77 2.65 -1.84
C ALA A 120 12.78 4.01 -2.53
N SER A 121 11.68 4.75 -2.41
CA SER A 121 11.65 6.11 -2.92
C SER A 121 12.74 6.81 -2.12
N LYS A 122 13.77 7.25 -2.84
CA LYS A 122 14.95 7.93 -2.26
C LYS A 122 14.46 8.79 -1.10
N PRO A 123 15.02 8.65 0.10
CA PRO A 123 14.55 9.40 1.25
C PRO A 123 14.46 10.86 0.82
N VAL A 124 13.26 11.42 0.85
CA VAL A 124 13.10 12.86 0.70
C VAL A 124 13.82 13.40 1.92
N ILE A 125 15.07 13.82 1.73
CA ILE A 125 15.79 14.58 2.74
C ILE A 125 14.98 15.86 2.89
N ILE A 126 14.03 15.84 3.82
CA ILE A 126 13.45 17.05 4.37
C ILE A 126 14.60 17.68 5.13
N LYS A 127 15.38 18.48 4.40
CA LYS A 127 16.49 19.24 4.92
C LYS A 127 15.89 20.31 5.84
N GLY A 128 15.69 19.92 7.09
CA GLY A 128 15.28 20.81 8.16
C GLY A 128 16.31 21.92 8.35
N ARG A 129 15.81 23.15 8.34
CA ARG A 129 16.28 24.32 9.11
C ARG A 129 17.78 24.37 9.41
N GLY A 130 18.55 24.86 8.45
CA GLY A 130 19.85 25.50 8.71
C GLY A 130 19.68 27.01 8.79
N HIS A 131 19.80 27.56 10.00
CA HIS A 131 19.99 28.98 10.25
C HIS A 131 21.32 29.41 9.61
N ALA A 132 21.29 30.11 8.47
CA ALA A 132 22.48 30.69 7.86
C ALA A 132 22.22 32.15 7.47
N LYS A 133 22.73 33.03 8.34
CA LYS A 133 22.87 34.47 8.16
C LYS A 133 23.83 34.72 6.99
N GLY A 134 23.35 35.31 5.89
CA GLY A 134 24.18 35.62 4.73
C GLY A 134 23.51 36.58 3.74
N ARG A 135 23.96 37.84 3.75
CA ARG A 135 23.65 38.90 2.77
C ARG A 135 23.98 38.44 1.33
N SER A 136 23.08 38.66 0.37
CA SER A 136 23.32 39.52 -0.82
C SER A 136 22.28 39.35 -1.94
N ARG A 137 21.61 40.48 -2.28
CA ARG A 137 21.24 40.98 -3.62
C ARG A 137 20.57 40.01 -4.62
N GLY A 138 19.24 40.15 -4.78
CA GLY A 138 18.50 39.62 -5.92
C GLY A 138 17.08 40.20 -6.02
N LYS A 139 16.81 40.90 -7.13
CA LYS A 139 15.61 41.67 -7.56
C LYS A 139 14.25 41.32 -6.91
N PRO A 140 13.40 42.33 -6.59
CA PRO A 140 12.03 42.07 -6.14
C PRO A 140 11.20 41.47 -7.29
N ARG A 141 10.54 40.34 -7.01
CA ARG A 141 9.55 39.72 -7.91
C ARG A 141 8.28 40.58 -7.88
N PRO A 142 7.62 40.82 -9.03
CA PRO A 142 6.41 41.63 -9.07
C PRO A 142 5.27 40.95 -8.29
N PRO A 143 4.45 41.71 -7.51
CA PRO A 143 3.35 41.17 -6.74
C PRO A 143 2.25 40.59 -7.65
N LYS A 144 1.66 39.46 -7.24
CA LYS A 144 0.67 38.70 -8.01
C LYS A 144 -0.78 39.18 -7.81
N ASP A 145 -0.96 40.33 -7.17
CA ASP A 145 -2.28 40.87 -6.79
C ASP A 145 -2.68 42.09 -7.60
N LYS A 146 -3.85 42.00 -8.23
CA LYS A 146 -4.38 43.01 -9.18
C LYS A 146 -4.70 44.37 -8.53
N MET A 147 -4.88 44.42 -7.21
CA MET A 147 -5.16 45.67 -6.48
C MET A 147 -3.92 46.56 -6.26
N ALA A 148 -2.72 46.00 -6.32
CA ALA A 148 -1.48 46.76 -6.11
C ALA A 148 -1.03 47.57 -7.34
N GLN A 149 -1.61 47.33 -8.53
CA GLN A 149 -1.28 48.04 -9.78
C GLN A 149 -1.93 49.42 -9.87
N LEU A 150 -3.06 49.66 -9.19
CA LEU A 150 -3.79 50.94 -9.24
C LEU A 150 -3.11 52.07 -8.44
N ALA A 151 -2.29 51.72 -7.45
CA ALA A 151 -1.56 52.71 -6.65
C ALA A 151 -0.37 53.35 -7.39
N ALA A 152 0.00 52.85 -8.57
CA ALA A 152 1.09 53.38 -9.38
C ALA A 152 0.64 54.42 -10.44
N TYR A 153 -0.67 54.68 -10.55
CA TYR A 153 -1.24 55.51 -11.64
C TYR A 153 -1.95 56.80 -11.18
N PHE A 154 -1.92 57.12 -9.88
CA PHE A 154 -2.39 58.42 -9.37
C PHE A 154 -1.22 59.18 -8.72
N VAL A 155 -0.47 59.88 -9.57
CA VAL A 155 0.28 61.11 -9.26
C VAL A 155 -0.30 62.21 -10.13
#